data_AF-A0A3C2CZF5-F1
#
_entry.id   AF-A0A3C2CZF5-F1
#
_cell.length_a   1.000
_cell.length_b   1.000
_cell.length_c   1.000
_cell.angle_alpha   90.00
_cell.angle_beta   90.00
_cell.angle_gamma   90.00
#
_symmetry.space_group_name_H-M   'P 1'
#
loop_
_entity.id
_entity.type
_entity.pdbx_description
1 polymer ?
#
loop_
_entity_poly.entity_id
_entity_poly.type
_entity_poly.pdbx_seq_one_letter_code
_entity_poly.pdbx_strand_id
1 'polypeptide(L)'
;MKLIKILPALAVLLVVIVSGCSKSMDSSYGPEVSAVSNASDLDSEASLLKAGKIPKGSVLKVVELGVAGEFVILSKSGVTSVYPSAVTGNVGSSPITGAAILLNCTEVTGIIYSVDAAGPPCKVTAASKLTTAVSNMQAAYTDAAGRTTPKFVNLGGGNIGGKTLTPGLYKFTSAVVIPTNITISGSSTDVWIFQVAGTLNMSSAVKVTLAGGALAKNIFWQTSGAVTLGTTSHFEGNILSKTGINLKTGASINGRMLAQTAVTLQMNTVNKP
;
A
#
# COMPACT_ATOMS: atom_id res chain seq x y z
N MET A 1 19.06 -14.57 -44.63
CA MET A 1 20.30 -14.59 -43.82
C MET A 1 19.91 -15.00 -42.41
N LYS A 2 20.18 -16.26 -42.03
CA LYS A 2 19.76 -16.86 -40.76
C LYS A 2 20.64 -16.31 -39.62
N LEU A 3 20.05 -15.61 -38.64
CA LEU A 3 20.76 -15.24 -37.41
C LEU A 3 20.48 -16.28 -36.32
N ILE A 4 21.55 -16.92 -35.88
CA ILE A 4 21.60 -18.00 -34.89
C ILE A 4 21.52 -17.39 -33.48
N LYS A 5 20.61 -17.91 -32.65
CA LYS A 5 20.50 -17.60 -31.21
C LYS A 5 21.60 -18.34 -30.44
N ILE A 6 22.34 -17.65 -29.58
CA ILE A 6 23.26 -18.26 -28.61
C ILE A 6 22.82 -17.81 -27.21
N LEU A 7 22.34 -18.75 -26.40
CA LEU A 7 22.12 -18.58 -24.95
C LEU A 7 23.43 -18.90 -24.20
N PRO A 8 23.77 -18.20 -23.10
CA PRO A 8 24.83 -18.63 -22.20
C PRO A 8 24.30 -19.63 -21.14
N ALA A 9 25.06 -20.70 -20.94
CA ALA A 9 24.77 -21.82 -20.04
C ALA A 9 24.95 -21.46 -18.55
N LEU A 10 24.01 -21.90 -17.72
CA LEU A 10 24.09 -21.91 -16.25
C LEU A 10 25.02 -23.06 -15.81
N ALA A 11 26.04 -22.75 -15.01
CA ALA A 11 26.81 -23.75 -14.27
C ALA A 11 26.32 -23.77 -12.81
N VAL A 12 25.64 -24.85 -12.43
CA VAL A 12 25.22 -25.12 -11.04
C VAL A 12 26.24 -26.07 -10.43
N LEU A 13 26.97 -25.59 -9.42
CA LEU A 13 27.93 -26.39 -8.65
C LEU A 13 27.21 -27.02 -7.45
N LEU A 14 27.07 -28.34 -7.46
CA LEU A 14 26.57 -29.15 -6.34
C LEU A 14 27.74 -29.41 -5.37
N VAL A 15 27.55 -29.13 -4.08
CA VAL A 15 28.43 -29.62 -3.01
C VAL A 15 27.58 -30.45 -2.06
N VAL A 16 27.84 -31.75 -2.07
CA VAL A 16 27.35 -32.73 -1.07
C VAL A 16 28.60 -33.21 -0.34
N ILE A 17 28.66 -33.03 0.99
CA ILE A 17 29.55 -33.83 1.84
C ILE A 17 28.79 -34.22 3.11
N VAL A 18 29.09 -35.43 3.53
CA VAL A 18 28.34 -36.38 4.35
C VAL A 18 28.94 -36.46 5.77
N SER A 19 28.11 -36.90 6.72
CA SER A 19 28.45 -37.89 7.77
C SER A 19 28.89 -37.44 9.18
N GLY A 20 28.35 -38.18 10.17
CA GLY A 20 28.81 -38.32 11.56
C GLY A 20 27.67 -38.26 12.60
N CYS A 21 26.89 -39.34 12.81
CA CYS A 21 27.01 -40.36 13.90
C CYS A 21 26.99 -39.80 15.33
N SER A 22 26.33 -40.34 16.36
CA SER A 22 25.41 -41.47 16.57
C SER A 22 25.01 -41.43 18.06
N LYS A 23 23.80 -41.89 18.43
CA LYS A 23 23.55 -42.78 19.58
C LYS A 23 22.06 -43.09 19.70
N SER A 24 21.76 -44.36 19.43
CA SER A 24 20.60 -45.10 19.87
C SER A 24 20.65 -45.35 21.38
N MET A 25 19.50 -45.39 22.04
CA MET A 25 19.13 -46.48 22.96
C MET A 25 17.61 -46.53 23.11
N ASP A 26 17.15 -47.74 23.36
CA ASP A 26 15.89 -48.38 23.01
C ASP A 26 14.94 -48.46 24.22
N SER A 27 13.78 -49.08 24.00
CA SER A 27 12.91 -49.76 24.98
C SER A 27 11.74 -48.95 25.56
N SER A 28 10.51 -49.46 25.73
CA SER A 28 9.71 -50.60 25.24
C SER A 28 8.48 -50.65 26.17
N TYR A 29 7.31 -51.01 25.62
CA TYR A 29 6.16 -51.64 26.27
C TYR A 29 5.23 -50.84 27.22
N GLY A 30 3.92 -50.92 26.92
CA GLY A 30 2.80 -50.61 27.84
C GLY A 30 2.56 -51.72 28.88
N PRO A 31 1.43 -51.75 29.61
CA PRO A 31 0.09 -51.82 29.01
C PRO A 31 -1.00 -50.98 29.74
N GLU A 32 -2.24 -51.38 29.51
CA GLU A 32 -3.53 -50.69 29.50
C GLU A 32 -4.40 -50.98 30.77
N VAL A 33 -5.59 -50.35 30.84
CA VAL A 33 -6.81 -50.64 31.67
C VAL A 33 -6.72 -50.22 33.16
N SER A 34 -7.65 -49.49 33.80
CA SER A 34 -9.12 -49.66 33.86
C SER A 34 -9.85 -48.45 34.47
N ALA A 35 -11.07 -48.20 34.00
CA ALA A 35 -12.10 -47.35 34.61
C ALA A 35 -12.59 -47.90 35.97
N VAL A 36 -13.20 -47.08 36.85
CA VAL A 36 -14.65 -47.09 37.20
C VAL A 36 -15.06 -45.83 38.01
N SER A 37 -16.21 -45.27 37.63
CA SER A 37 -17.31 -44.61 38.38
C SER A 37 -17.11 -43.98 39.79
N ASN A 38 -17.60 -42.75 39.97
CA ASN A 38 -18.93 -42.52 40.59
C ASN A 38 -19.37 -41.05 40.50
N ALA A 39 -20.66 -40.86 40.24
CA ALA A 39 -21.37 -39.60 40.28
C ALA A 39 -22.13 -39.48 41.61
N SER A 40 -22.06 -38.31 42.25
CA SER A 40 -23.12 -37.72 43.08
C SER A 40 -22.61 -36.41 43.67
N ASP A 41 -23.27 -35.32 43.30
CA ASP A 41 -23.85 -34.34 44.24
C ASP A 41 -23.89 -32.95 43.61
N LEU A 42 -25.14 -32.54 43.35
CA LEU A 42 -25.55 -31.19 43.08
C LEU A 42 -25.57 -30.46 44.42
N ASP A 43 -24.84 -29.37 44.55
CA ASP A 43 -25.30 -28.23 45.36
C ASP A 43 -24.72 -26.93 44.83
N SER A 44 -25.61 -25.95 44.77
CA SER A 44 -25.48 -24.62 44.21
C SER A 44 -24.67 -23.68 45.10
N GLU A 45 -23.67 -23.00 44.55
CA GLU A 45 -23.24 -21.67 45.01
C GLU A 45 -22.75 -20.87 43.78
N ALA A 46 -23.30 -19.66 43.63
CA ALA A 46 -23.04 -18.77 42.52
C ALA A 46 -21.61 -18.20 42.56
N SER A 47 -20.90 -18.18 41.43
CA SER A 47 -19.98 -17.09 41.05
C SER A 47 -19.29 -17.40 39.71
N LEU A 48 -19.01 -16.34 38.95
CA LEU A 48 -18.25 -16.29 37.70
C LEU A 48 -19.04 -16.50 36.41
N LEU A 49 -20.00 -15.60 36.14
CA LEU A 49 -20.01 -14.97 34.82
C LEU A 49 -18.72 -14.16 34.66
N LYS A 50 -17.60 -14.85 34.41
CA LYS A 50 -16.40 -14.21 33.89
C LYS A 50 -16.78 -13.84 32.47
N ALA A 51 -17.28 -12.62 32.30
CA ALA A 51 -17.40 -11.98 31.00
C ALA A 51 -16.04 -12.15 30.33
N GLY A 52 -15.94 -13.16 29.45
CA GLY A 52 -14.79 -13.38 28.61
C GLY A 52 -14.59 -12.06 27.91
N LYS A 53 -13.47 -11.41 28.21
CA LYS A 53 -13.04 -10.18 27.57
C LYS A 53 -13.07 -10.47 26.08
N ILE A 54 -14.14 -10.06 25.40
CA ILE A 54 -14.22 -10.16 23.93
C ILE A 54 -12.95 -9.44 23.48
N PRO A 55 -12.03 -10.10 22.77
CA PRO A 55 -10.78 -9.46 22.39
C PRO A 55 -11.16 -8.22 21.61
N LYS A 56 -10.88 -7.05 22.21
CA LYS A 56 -11.00 -5.75 21.56
C LYS A 56 -10.21 -5.90 20.27
N GLY A 57 -10.92 -5.92 19.14
CA GLY A 57 -10.30 -6.11 17.83
C GLY A 57 -9.09 -5.21 17.73
N SER A 58 -7.96 -5.77 17.30
CA SER A 58 -6.71 -5.02 17.14
C SER A 58 -7.00 -3.75 16.34
N VAL A 59 -6.78 -2.59 16.94
CA VAL A 59 -7.01 -1.30 16.28
C VAL A 59 -5.96 -1.16 15.19
N LEU A 60 -6.41 -1.04 13.94
CA LEU A 60 -5.50 -0.87 12.81
C LEU A 60 -4.76 0.47 12.95
N LYS A 61 -3.45 0.40 13.11
CA LYS A 61 -2.59 1.60 13.21
C LYS A 61 -2.42 2.25 11.84
N VAL A 62 -2.20 3.56 11.84
CA VAL A 62 -1.83 4.33 10.64
C VAL A 62 -0.52 3.81 10.03
N VAL A 63 -0.29 4.03 8.74
CA VAL A 63 1.01 3.76 8.09
C VAL A 63 1.89 5.00 8.25
N GLU A 64 3.06 4.84 8.86
CA GLU A 64 3.99 5.94 9.08
C GLU A 64 4.72 6.30 7.78
N LEU A 65 4.50 7.52 7.28
CA LEU A 65 5.11 7.99 6.03
C LEU A 65 6.49 8.62 6.23
N GLY A 66 6.87 8.96 7.47
CA GLY A 66 8.09 9.73 7.75
C GLY A 66 8.18 10.99 6.88
N VAL A 67 9.38 11.26 6.34
CA VAL A 67 9.63 12.42 5.46
C VAL A 67 8.83 12.33 4.15
N ALA A 68 8.44 11.13 3.68
CA ALA A 68 7.58 11.00 2.51
C ALA A 68 6.21 11.69 2.72
N GLY A 69 5.74 11.80 3.98
CA GLY A 69 4.50 12.47 4.33
C GLY A 69 4.49 13.99 4.05
N GLU A 70 5.66 14.59 3.84
CA GLU A 70 5.78 16.01 3.45
C GLU A 70 5.48 16.27 1.98
N PHE A 71 5.48 15.22 1.15
CA PHE A 71 5.27 15.28 -0.30
C PHE A 71 3.84 14.93 -0.67
N VAL A 72 3.29 15.65 -1.65
CA VAL A 72 2.04 15.27 -2.32
C VAL A 72 2.33 14.36 -3.52
N ILE A 73 3.49 14.53 -4.16
CA ILE A 73 4.02 13.62 -5.20
C ILE A 73 5.47 13.29 -4.85
N LEU A 74 5.78 12.01 -4.72
CA LEU A 74 7.16 11.52 -4.59
C LEU A 74 7.34 10.32 -5.51
N SER A 75 8.36 10.37 -6.37
CA SER A 75 8.64 9.29 -7.32
C SER A 75 10.12 8.89 -7.33
N LYS A 76 10.47 7.80 -8.01
CA LYS A 76 11.88 7.40 -8.20
C LYS A 76 12.43 7.63 -9.60
N SER A 77 11.55 7.70 -10.60
CA SER A 77 11.93 7.74 -12.01
C SER A 77 11.19 8.84 -12.79
N GLY A 78 10.86 9.95 -12.12
CA GLY A 78 10.34 11.14 -12.76
C GLY A 78 8.86 11.42 -12.49
N VAL A 79 8.45 12.62 -12.86
CA VAL A 79 7.07 13.10 -12.78
C VAL A 79 6.78 13.81 -14.09
N THR A 80 5.72 13.42 -14.80
CA THR A 80 5.34 14.06 -16.06
C THR A 80 3.97 14.71 -15.94
N SER A 81 3.76 15.82 -16.66
CA SER A 81 2.49 16.53 -16.74
C SER A 81 2.16 16.93 -18.17
N VAL A 82 0.92 16.71 -18.59
CA VAL A 82 0.30 17.48 -19.68
C VAL A 82 -0.33 18.72 -19.03
N TYR A 83 0.22 19.89 -19.35
CA TYR A 83 -0.13 21.18 -18.76
C TYR A 83 -1.58 21.62 -19.08
N PRO A 84 -2.28 22.35 -18.19
CA PRO A 84 -1.91 22.67 -16.81
C PRO A 84 -2.51 21.71 -15.76
N SER A 85 -1.66 21.15 -14.90
CA SER A 85 -2.08 20.57 -13.61
C SER A 85 -2.01 21.62 -12.48
N ALA A 86 -2.72 21.37 -11.38
CA ALA A 86 -2.67 22.15 -10.14
C ALA A 86 -2.31 21.24 -8.97
N VAL A 87 -1.11 21.41 -8.41
CA VAL A 87 -0.51 20.56 -7.38
C VAL A 87 -0.29 21.39 -6.12
N THR A 88 -1.04 21.10 -5.07
CA THR A 88 -0.93 21.77 -3.76
C THR A 88 -0.14 20.89 -2.80
N GLY A 89 1.17 21.18 -2.68
CA GLY A 89 2.11 20.45 -1.84
C GLY A 89 3.47 20.24 -2.51
N ASN A 90 4.40 19.65 -1.77
CA ASN A 90 5.77 19.42 -2.26
C ASN A 90 5.84 18.26 -3.25
N VAL A 91 6.69 18.40 -4.25
CA VAL A 91 6.97 17.39 -5.27
C VAL A 91 8.44 16.99 -5.22
N GLY A 92 8.77 15.72 -5.44
CA GLY A 92 10.15 15.27 -5.52
C GLY A 92 10.33 14.01 -6.35
N SER A 93 11.52 13.83 -6.89
CA SER A 93 11.93 12.57 -7.52
C SER A 93 13.37 12.23 -7.16
N SER A 94 13.63 10.96 -6.80
CA SER A 94 14.98 10.47 -6.45
C SER A 94 15.06 8.94 -6.57
N PRO A 95 16.14 8.37 -7.14
CA PRO A 95 17.45 8.97 -7.35
C PRO A 95 17.64 9.62 -8.74
N ILE A 96 16.62 9.62 -9.59
CA ILE A 96 16.73 10.20 -10.94
C ILE A 96 17.05 11.70 -10.89
N THR A 97 17.76 12.19 -11.90
CA THR A 97 18.01 13.62 -12.11
C THR A 97 16.73 14.45 -12.09
N GLY A 98 16.82 15.70 -11.60
CA GLY A 98 15.68 16.63 -11.62
C GLY A 98 15.16 16.95 -13.02
N ALA A 99 15.94 16.70 -14.07
CA ALA A 99 15.49 16.84 -15.46
C ALA A 99 14.28 15.94 -15.79
N ALA A 100 14.05 14.88 -15.02
CA ALA A 100 12.88 14.00 -15.18
C ALA A 100 11.61 14.52 -14.47
N ILE A 101 11.67 15.71 -13.85
CA ILE A 101 10.50 16.39 -13.27
C ILE A 101 9.97 17.39 -14.31
N LEU A 102 9.03 16.94 -15.13
CA LEU A 102 8.41 17.69 -16.22
C LEU A 102 7.13 18.39 -15.73
N LEU A 103 7.27 19.17 -14.65
CA LEU A 103 6.24 20.08 -14.11
C LEU A 103 6.73 21.51 -14.27
N ASN A 104 5.82 22.40 -14.65
CA ASN A 104 6.08 23.83 -14.61
C ASN A 104 5.95 24.34 -13.17
N CYS A 105 6.75 25.36 -12.83
CA CYS A 105 6.72 25.98 -11.51
C CYS A 105 5.34 26.52 -11.13
N THR A 106 4.57 27.00 -12.12
CA THR A 106 3.21 27.52 -11.93
C THR A 106 2.19 26.44 -11.62
N GLU A 107 2.47 25.16 -11.92
CA GLU A 107 1.60 24.05 -11.59
C GLU A 107 1.70 23.66 -10.11
N VAL A 108 2.74 24.10 -9.39
CA VAL A 108 3.04 23.64 -8.03
C VAL A 108 2.94 24.77 -7.02
N THR A 109 1.94 24.70 -6.15
CA THR A 109 1.87 25.48 -4.91
C THR A 109 2.58 24.71 -3.80
N GLY A 110 3.90 24.85 -3.76
CA GLY A 110 4.79 24.09 -2.88
C GLY A 110 6.24 24.16 -3.37
N ILE A 111 7.09 23.23 -2.90
CA ILE A 111 8.49 23.14 -3.33
C ILE A 111 8.69 21.93 -4.23
N ILE A 112 9.31 22.14 -5.39
CA ILE A 112 9.85 21.06 -6.23
C ILE A 112 11.27 20.75 -5.75
N TYR A 113 11.50 19.54 -5.26
CA TYR A 113 12.81 19.08 -4.81
C TYR A 113 13.47 18.22 -5.89
N SER A 114 14.75 18.49 -6.14
CA SER A 114 15.63 17.71 -7.04
C SER A 114 16.84 17.16 -6.29
N VAL A 115 17.41 16.06 -6.79
CA VAL A 115 18.67 15.50 -6.29
C VAL A 115 19.90 16.28 -6.77
N ASP A 116 19.78 17.06 -7.86
CA ASP A 116 20.90 17.71 -8.52
C ASP A 116 20.56 19.15 -8.97
N ALA A 117 21.43 19.74 -9.77
CA ALA A 117 21.26 21.08 -10.31
C ALA A 117 20.22 21.16 -11.44
N ALA A 118 19.79 20.02 -12.00
CA ALA A 118 18.81 19.98 -13.08
C ALA A 118 17.36 20.03 -12.54
N GLY A 119 16.43 20.33 -13.45
CA GLY A 119 14.99 20.42 -13.20
C GLY A 119 14.41 21.81 -13.45
N PRO A 120 13.14 22.03 -13.07
CA PRO A 120 12.45 23.32 -13.25
C PRO A 120 13.16 24.48 -12.54
N PRO A 121 13.06 25.73 -13.01
CA PRO A 121 13.84 26.86 -12.48
C PRO A 121 13.58 27.17 -10.99
N CYS A 122 12.39 26.86 -10.47
CA CYS A 122 12.02 27.02 -9.06
C CYS A 122 12.48 25.86 -8.16
N LYS A 123 13.20 24.86 -8.69
CA LYS A 123 13.58 23.67 -7.93
C LYS A 123 14.56 23.99 -6.80
N VAL A 124 14.42 23.28 -5.68
CA VAL A 124 15.37 23.26 -4.58
C VAL A 124 16.18 21.96 -4.64
N THR A 125 17.50 22.06 -4.66
CA THR A 125 18.38 20.87 -4.62
C THR A 125 18.49 20.37 -3.18
N ALA A 126 18.00 19.17 -2.89
CA ALA A 126 17.98 18.60 -1.54
C ALA A 126 18.13 17.07 -1.55
N ALA A 127 19.27 16.58 -2.05
CA ALA A 127 19.52 15.15 -2.23
C ALA A 127 19.34 14.32 -0.95
N SER A 128 19.86 14.77 0.20
CA SER A 128 19.74 14.04 1.48
C SER A 128 18.28 13.88 1.92
N LYS A 129 17.50 14.97 1.86
CA LYS A 129 16.06 14.95 2.16
C LYS A 129 15.31 13.98 1.26
N LEU A 130 15.59 14.00 -0.04
CA LEU A 130 14.95 13.10 -1.00
C LEU A 130 15.34 11.63 -0.79
N THR A 131 16.60 11.35 -0.45
CA THR A 131 17.03 9.99 -0.08
C THR A 131 16.26 9.48 1.13
N THR A 132 16.13 10.28 2.18
CA THR A 132 15.33 9.92 3.36
C THR A 132 13.86 9.75 3.01
N ALA A 133 13.27 10.66 2.23
CA ALA A 133 11.88 10.59 1.81
C ALA A 133 11.59 9.30 1.01
N VAL A 134 12.43 8.96 0.03
CA VAL A 134 12.26 7.75 -0.78
C VAL A 134 12.47 6.48 0.05
N SER A 135 13.39 6.51 1.02
CA SER A 135 13.56 5.41 1.99
C SER A 135 12.31 5.23 2.86
N ASN A 136 11.75 6.32 3.41
CA ASN A 136 10.52 6.27 4.20
C ASN A 136 9.31 5.85 3.36
N MET A 137 9.22 6.24 2.09
CA MET A 137 8.19 5.73 1.17
C MET A 137 8.28 4.20 1.00
N GLN A 138 9.50 3.66 0.84
CA GLN A 138 9.70 2.20 0.73
C GLN A 138 9.37 1.48 2.05
N ALA A 139 9.72 2.07 3.18
CA ALA A 139 9.35 1.56 4.50
C ALA A 139 7.82 1.56 4.68
N ALA A 140 7.13 2.65 4.34
CA ALA A 140 5.68 2.76 4.39
C ALA A 140 4.99 1.75 3.47
N TYR A 141 5.49 1.57 2.24
CA TYR A 141 5.01 0.52 1.33
C TYR A 141 5.13 -0.87 1.96
N THR A 142 6.29 -1.17 2.56
CA THR A 142 6.59 -2.48 3.15
C THR A 142 5.74 -2.73 4.40
N ASP A 143 5.55 -1.71 5.24
CA ASP A 143 4.66 -1.73 6.40
C ASP A 143 3.21 -2.00 5.97
N ALA A 144 2.67 -1.22 5.03
CA ALA A 144 1.31 -1.41 4.51
C ALA A 144 1.11 -2.80 3.88
N ALA A 145 2.07 -3.27 3.08
CA ALA A 145 2.03 -4.61 2.47
C ALA A 145 2.18 -5.74 3.49
N GLY A 146 2.89 -5.48 4.60
CA GLY A 146 3.19 -6.43 5.67
C GLY A 146 2.12 -6.55 6.74
N ARG A 147 1.09 -5.68 6.75
CA ARG A 147 -0.02 -5.79 7.70
C ARG A 147 -0.68 -7.17 7.60
N THR A 148 -0.90 -7.79 8.75
CA THR A 148 -1.50 -9.13 8.87
C THR A 148 -2.93 -9.03 9.39
N THR A 149 -3.69 -10.14 9.35
CA THR A 149 -5.09 -10.24 9.80
C THR A 149 -6.08 -9.34 9.04
N PRO A 150 -6.24 -9.51 7.71
CA PRO A 150 -7.20 -8.73 6.94
C PRO A 150 -8.63 -8.98 7.42
N LYS A 151 -9.39 -7.90 7.59
CA LYS A 151 -10.84 -7.94 7.88
C LYS A 151 -11.62 -8.43 6.66
N PHE A 152 -11.14 -8.10 5.46
CA PHE A 152 -11.74 -8.50 4.20
C PHE A 152 -10.69 -9.06 3.25
N VAL A 153 -11.00 -10.19 2.62
CA VAL A 153 -10.16 -10.82 1.60
C VAL A 153 -10.95 -10.92 0.29
N ASN A 154 -10.37 -10.43 -0.80
CA ASN A 154 -10.93 -10.47 -2.16
C ASN A 154 -12.37 -9.96 -2.26
N LEU A 155 -12.68 -8.87 -1.55
CA LEU A 155 -14.01 -8.27 -1.52
C LEU A 155 -14.54 -8.02 -2.94
N GLY A 156 -15.71 -8.57 -3.27
CA GLY A 156 -16.31 -8.41 -4.60
C GLY A 156 -15.48 -8.97 -5.75
N GLY A 157 -14.56 -9.92 -5.48
CA GLY A 157 -13.68 -10.48 -6.49
C GLY A 157 -12.71 -9.47 -7.10
N GLY A 158 -12.41 -8.37 -6.39
CA GLY A 158 -11.59 -7.27 -6.90
C GLY A 158 -12.41 -6.14 -7.55
N ASN A 159 -13.70 -6.34 -7.82
CA ASN A 159 -14.59 -5.24 -8.20
C ASN A 159 -15.27 -4.66 -6.96
N ILE A 160 -14.89 -3.44 -6.60
CA ILE A 160 -15.41 -2.75 -5.42
C ILE A 160 -16.42 -1.65 -5.73
N GLY A 161 -16.86 -1.51 -6.98
CA GLY A 161 -17.85 -0.51 -7.37
C GLY A 161 -19.16 -0.62 -6.57
N GLY A 162 -19.72 0.53 -6.18
CA GLY A 162 -20.97 0.63 -5.43
C GLY A 162 -20.87 0.26 -3.94
N LYS A 163 -19.67 -0.12 -3.46
CA LYS A 163 -19.50 -0.55 -2.06
C LYS A 163 -19.29 0.63 -1.12
N THR A 164 -19.74 0.43 0.13
CA THR A 164 -19.31 1.23 1.28
C THR A 164 -18.27 0.46 2.07
N LEU A 165 -17.10 1.06 2.29
CA LEU A 165 -15.92 0.43 2.87
C LEU A 165 -15.74 0.94 4.31
N THR A 166 -16.02 0.08 5.29
CA THR A 166 -15.83 0.35 6.73
C THR A 166 -14.35 0.27 7.15
N PRO A 167 -13.95 0.81 8.31
CA PRO A 167 -12.57 0.75 8.77
C PRO A 167 -12.00 -0.68 8.79
N GLY A 168 -10.73 -0.81 8.42
CA GLY A 168 -10.01 -2.07 8.50
C GLY A 168 -8.99 -2.33 7.38
N LEU A 169 -8.38 -3.50 7.49
CA LEU A 169 -7.41 -4.02 6.52
C LEU A 169 -8.14 -4.84 5.45
N TYR A 170 -7.94 -4.47 4.20
CA TYR A 170 -8.46 -5.12 3.01
C TYR A 170 -7.31 -5.76 2.24
N LYS A 171 -7.47 -7.02 1.85
CA LYS A 171 -6.48 -7.74 1.05
C LYS A 171 -7.08 -8.25 -0.24
N PHE A 172 -6.42 -7.94 -1.36
CA PHE A 172 -6.73 -8.46 -2.69
C PHE A 172 -5.51 -9.20 -3.22
N THR A 173 -5.70 -10.46 -3.61
CA THR A 173 -4.67 -11.29 -4.26
C THR A 173 -4.64 -11.10 -5.78
N SER A 174 -5.41 -10.12 -6.29
CA SER A 174 -5.58 -9.79 -7.70
C SER A 174 -5.62 -8.27 -7.90
N ALA A 175 -5.78 -7.84 -9.14
CA ALA A 175 -6.09 -6.45 -9.46
C ALA A 175 -7.44 -6.02 -8.85
N VAL A 176 -7.54 -4.72 -8.54
CA VAL A 176 -8.77 -4.07 -8.08
C VAL A 176 -9.27 -3.11 -9.14
N VAL A 177 -10.58 -3.12 -9.36
CA VAL A 177 -11.29 -2.19 -10.23
C VAL A 177 -12.37 -1.44 -9.46
N ILE A 178 -12.51 -0.15 -9.76
CA ILE A 178 -13.51 0.77 -9.21
C ILE A 178 -14.33 1.33 -10.39
N PRO A 179 -15.29 0.55 -10.94
CA PRO A 179 -16.02 0.95 -12.14
C PRO A 179 -17.18 1.91 -11.86
N THR A 180 -17.63 2.02 -10.62
CA THR A 180 -18.68 2.92 -10.14
C THR A 180 -18.28 3.50 -8.79
N ASN A 181 -18.96 4.57 -8.36
CA ASN A 181 -18.64 5.26 -7.11
C ASN A 181 -18.56 4.31 -5.92
N ILE A 182 -17.65 4.63 -5.00
CA ILE A 182 -17.51 3.94 -3.71
C ILE A 182 -17.57 4.96 -2.59
N THR A 183 -17.93 4.50 -1.40
CA THR A 183 -17.88 5.32 -0.18
C THR A 183 -16.89 4.69 0.80
N ILE A 184 -16.03 5.48 1.41
CA ILE A 184 -15.21 5.09 2.57
C ILE A 184 -15.82 5.78 3.79
N SER A 185 -16.34 4.98 4.72
CA SER A 185 -17.18 5.49 5.81
C SER A 185 -16.69 5.01 7.17
N GLY A 186 -16.39 5.96 8.04
CA GLY A 186 -15.94 5.75 9.41
C GLY A 186 -15.61 7.09 10.07
N SER A 187 -15.12 7.06 11.30
CA SER A 187 -14.76 8.25 12.07
C SER A 187 -13.45 8.89 11.59
N SER A 188 -13.13 10.07 12.12
CA SER A 188 -11.90 10.81 11.83
C SER A 188 -10.62 10.15 12.36
N THR A 189 -10.75 9.16 13.23
CA THR A 189 -9.63 8.39 13.80
C THR A 189 -9.48 7.01 13.17
N ASP A 190 -10.44 6.58 12.36
CA ASP A 190 -10.41 5.27 11.73
C ASP A 190 -9.39 5.21 10.59
N VAL A 191 -8.90 3.99 10.33
CA VAL A 191 -7.85 3.70 9.35
C VAL A 191 -8.31 2.65 8.35
N TRP A 192 -7.92 2.86 7.09
CA TRP A 192 -8.13 1.91 5.99
C TRP A 192 -6.79 1.60 5.33
N ILE A 193 -6.51 0.32 5.16
CA ILE A 193 -5.35 -0.13 4.39
C ILE A 193 -5.82 -1.13 3.36
N PHE A 194 -5.60 -0.81 2.09
CA PHE A 194 -5.90 -1.67 0.96
C PHE A 194 -4.60 -2.25 0.41
N GLN A 195 -4.40 -3.56 0.59
CA GLN A 195 -3.31 -4.32 -0.01
C GLN A 195 -3.77 -4.91 -1.34
N VAL A 196 -3.18 -4.46 -2.44
CA VAL A 196 -3.53 -4.90 -3.79
C VAL A 196 -2.34 -5.60 -4.45
N ALA A 197 -2.42 -6.92 -4.58
CA ALA A 197 -1.44 -7.73 -5.31
C ALA A 197 -1.70 -7.68 -6.83
N GLY A 198 -1.77 -6.48 -7.39
CA GLY A 198 -2.03 -6.23 -8.80
C GLY A 198 -2.15 -4.74 -9.10
N THR A 199 -2.80 -4.41 -10.22
CA THR A 199 -3.13 -3.04 -10.57
C THR A 199 -4.34 -2.53 -9.80
N LEU A 200 -4.44 -1.21 -9.66
CA LEU A 200 -5.64 -0.52 -9.17
C LEU A 200 -6.14 0.39 -10.28
N ASN A 201 -7.34 0.15 -10.79
CA ASN A 201 -7.92 0.93 -11.87
C ASN A 201 -9.26 1.53 -11.44
N MET A 202 -9.38 2.85 -11.53
CA MET A 202 -10.64 3.56 -11.33
C MET A 202 -11.13 4.08 -12.68
N SER A 203 -12.40 3.80 -13.01
CA SER A 203 -13.00 4.25 -14.27
C SER A 203 -13.16 5.77 -14.31
N SER A 204 -13.36 6.30 -15.51
CA SER A 204 -13.66 7.72 -15.71
C SER A 204 -14.92 8.16 -14.96
N ALA A 205 -14.95 9.43 -14.53
CA ALA A 205 -16.03 10.07 -13.77
C ALA A 205 -16.41 9.42 -12.42
N VAL A 206 -15.72 8.35 -12.02
CA VAL A 206 -15.94 7.68 -10.73
C VAL A 206 -15.38 8.51 -9.59
N LYS A 207 -16.10 8.54 -8.47
CA LYS A 207 -15.71 9.24 -7.24
C LYS A 207 -15.56 8.27 -6.07
N VAL A 208 -14.50 8.47 -5.28
CA VAL A 208 -14.38 7.97 -3.92
C VAL A 208 -14.94 9.03 -2.98
N THR A 209 -16.00 8.72 -2.25
CA THR A 209 -16.62 9.65 -1.29
C THR A 209 -16.22 9.29 0.13
N LEU A 210 -15.82 10.28 0.94
CA LEU A 210 -15.60 10.10 2.38
C LEU A 210 -16.88 10.42 3.16
N ALA A 211 -17.23 9.57 4.12
CA ALA A 211 -18.42 9.74 4.97
C ALA A 211 -18.10 9.43 6.44
N GLY A 212 -18.97 9.89 7.35
CA GLY A 212 -18.86 9.62 8.80
C GLY A 212 -17.73 10.36 9.53
N GLY A 213 -16.99 11.22 8.81
CA GLY A 213 -15.80 11.90 9.33
C GLY A 213 -14.47 11.28 8.87
N ALA A 214 -14.50 10.25 8.01
CA ALA A 214 -13.30 9.64 7.45
C ALA A 214 -12.39 10.69 6.79
N LEU A 215 -11.07 10.56 7.01
CA LEU A 215 -10.07 11.51 6.50
C LEU A 215 -9.12 10.80 5.54
N ALA A 216 -8.86 11.43 4.38
CA ALA A 216 -7.94 10.94 3.36
C ALA A 216 -6.57 10.57 3.92
N LYS A 217 -6.05 11.35 4.87
CA LYS A 217 -4.75 11.08 5.52
C LYS A 217 -4.66 9.73 6.23
N ASN A 218 -5.79 9.11 6.60
CA ASN A 218 -5.85 7.79 7.27
C ASN A 218 -6.13 6.63 6.30
N ILE A 219 -6.19 6.90 4.99
CA ILE A 219 -6.51 5.91 3.96
C ILE A 219 -5.23 5.60 3.18
N PHE A 220 -4.87 4.32 3.07
CA PHE A 220 -3.65 3.87 2.42
C PHE A 220 -3.95 2.80 1.37
N TRP A 221 -3.47 3.04 0.15
CA TRP A 221 -3.61 2.12 -0.98
C TRP A 221 -2.23 1.61 -1.37
N GLN A 222 -1.88 0.41 -0.93
CA GLN A 222 -0.65 -0.26 -1.32
C GLN A 222 -0.91 -1.12 -2.55
N THR A 223 -0.21 -0.85 -3.66
CA THR A 223 -0.38 -1.61 -4.91
C THR A 223 0.94 -2.18 -5.41
N SER A 224 0.98 -3.47 -5.73
CA SER A 224 2.18 -4.09 -6.33
C SER A 224 2.31 -3.81 -7.83
N GLY A 225 1.21 -3.50 -8.50
CA GLY A 225 1.15 -3.02 -9.87
C GLY A 225 0.83 -1.53 -9.97
N ALA A 226 0.64 -1.08 -11.20
CA ALA A 226 0.36 0.32 -11.51
C ALA A 226 -1.03 0.75 -11.05
N VAL A 227 -1.16 2.05 -10.78
CA VAL A 227 -2.43 2.71 -10.48
C VAL A 227 -2.85 3.54 -11.70
N THR A 228 -4.11 3.44 -12.09
CA THR A 228 -4.69 4.26 -13.17
C THR A 228 -5.98 4.88 -12.70
N LEU A 229 -6.05 6.21 -12.68
CA LEU A 229 -7.25 6.97 -12.37
C LEU A 229 -7.81 7.55 -13.68
N GLY A 230 -9.00 7.12 -14.08
CA GLY A 230 -9.65 7.50 -15.32
C GLY A 230 -9.95 9.00 -15.41
N THR A 231 -10.35 9.45 -16.60
CA THR A 231 -10.61 10.88 -16.84
C THR A 231 -11.70 11.40 -15.90
N THR A 232 -11.58 12.64 -15.46
CA THR A 232 -12.54 13.34 -14.56
C THR A 232 -12.90 12.61 -13.26
N SER A 233 -12.17 11.56 -12.90
CA SER A 233 -12.39 10.78 -11.69
C SER A 233 -11.88 11.52 -10.45
N HIS A 234 -12.40 11.19 -9.27
CA HIS A 234 -11.97 11.78 -8.00
C HIS A 234 -11.56 10.70 -6.99
N PHE A 235 -10.34 10.81 -6.46
CA PHE A 235 -9.74 9.82 -5.58
C PHE A 235 -9.40 10.40 -4.20
N GLU A 236 -9.42 9.53 -3.19
CA GLU A 236 -9.18 9.89 -1.79
C GLU A 236 -8.15 8.92 -1.16
N GLY A 237 -7.09 9.48 -0.57
CA GLY A 237 -6.12 8.74 0.23
C GLY A 237 -4.68 8.72 -0.29
N ASN A 238 -3.81 8.08 0.47
CA ASN A 238 -2.38 7.96 0.17
C ASN A 238 -2.11 6.70 -0.68
N ILE A 239 -1.54 6.88 -1.86
CA ILE A 239 -1.18 5.79 -2.77
C ILE A 239 0.30 5.45 -2.59
N LEU A 240 0.58 4.21 -2.20
CA LEU A 240 1.91 3.60 -2.10
C LEU A 240 2.05 2.58 -3.22
N SER A 241 2.53 3.01 -4.39
CA SER A 241 2.65 2.15 -5.57
C SER A 241 4.07 1.62 -5.74
N LYS A 242 4.20 0.31 -5.99
CA LYS A 242 5.47 -0.32 -6.38
C LYS A 242 5.91 0.08 -7.79
N THR A 243 4.98 0.50 -8.64
CA THR A 243 5.29 0.97 -9.99
C THR A 243 4.73 2.37 -10.18
N GLY A 244 4.04 2.61 -11.30
CA GLY A 244 3.62 3.94 -11.70
C GLY A 244 2.22 4.31 -11.20
N ILE A 245 1.99 5.61 -11.03
CA ILE A 245 0.68 6.18 -10.73
C ILE A 245 0.31 7.12 -11.88
N ASN A 246 -0.81 6.85 -12.54
CA ASN A 246 -1.21 7.53 -13.77
C ASN A 246 -2.59 8.16 -13.60
N LEU A 247 -2.65 9.49 -13.63
CA LEU A 247 -3.91 10.23 -13.66
C LEU A 247 -4.19 10.67 -15.09
N LYS A 248 -5.38 10.32 -15.59
CA LYS A 248 -5.86 10.73 -16.90
C LYS A 248 -6.49 12.13 -16.83
N THR A 249 -6.77 12.70 -17.99
CA THR A 249 -7.30 14.06 -18.17
C THR A 249 -8.35 14.45 -17.13
N GLY A 250 -8.06 15.51 -16.36
CA GLY A 250 -9.02 16.12 -15.44
C GLY A 250 -9.35 15.30 -14.19
N ALA A 251 -8.68 14.18 -13.95
CA ALA A 251 -8.79 13.47 -12.68
C ALA A 251 -8.28 14.33 -11.51
N SER A 252 -8.77 14.06 -10.30
CA SER A 252 -8.37 14.76 -9.09
C SER A 252 -8.11 13.79 -7.94
N ILE A 253 -7.25 14.20 -7.00
CA ILE A 253 -6.94 13.44 -5.80
C ILE A 253 -6.75 14.36 -4.60
N ASN A 254 -7.39 14.02 -3.48
CA ASN A 254 -7.03 14.50 -2.14
C ASN A 254 -6.22 13.39 -1.46
N GLY A 255 -4.91 13.56 -1.40
CA GLY A 255 -4.05 12.43 -1.09
C GLY A 255 -2.58 12.64 -1.42
N ARG A 256 -1.85 11.53 -1.46
CA ARG A 256 -0.43 11.51 -1.83
C ARG A 256 -0.19 10.47 -2.90
N MET A 257 0.70 10.78 -3.83
CA MET A 257 1.11 9.90 -4.92
C MET A 257 2.57 9.51 -4.70
N LEU A 258 2.77 8.37 -4.02
CA LEU A 258 4.09 7.87 -3.64
C LEU A 258 4.44 6.65 -4.50
N ALA A 259 5.18 6.87 -5.57
CA ALA A 259 5.46 5.88 -6.62
C ALA A 259 6.92 5.41 -6.59
N GLN A 260 7.16 4.11 -6.61
CA GLN A 260 8.53 3.58 -6.74
C GLN A 260 9.05 3.60 -8.19
N THR A 261 8.24 4.01 -9.17
CA THR A 261 8.72 4.42 -10.50
C THR A 261 8.30 5.86 -10.81
N ALA A 262 7.39 6.08 -11.76
CA ALA A 262 7.01 7.39 -12.26
C ALA A 262 5.59 7.78 -11.87
N VAL A 263 5.34 9.08 -11.83
CA VAL A 263 4.00 9.65 -11.77
C VAL A 263 3.69 10.37 -13.08
N THR A 264 2.50 10.15 -13.65
CA THR A 264 2.06 10.83 -14.87
C THR A 264 0.73 11.55 -14.63
N LEU A 265 0.68 12.82 -15.04
CA LEU A 265 -0.45 13.71 -14.90
C LEU A 265 -0.92 14.23 -16.26
N GLN A 266 -2.22 14.48 -16.37
CA GLN A 266 -2.89 15.10 -17.51
C GLN A 266 -3.93 16.09 -16.98
N MET A 267 -3.58 17.37 -16.90
CA MET A 267 -4.47 18.45 -16.43
C MET A 267 -5.18 18.11 -15.12
N ASN A 268 -4.42 17.67 -14.11
CA ASN A 268 -4.99 17.13 -12.86
C ASN A 268 -4.98 18.12 -11.71
N THR A 269 -5.87 17.91 -10.74
CA THR A 269 -5.80 18.57 -9.43
C THR A 269 -5.30 17.59 -8.38
N VAL A 270 -4.22 17.94 -7.68
CA VAL A 270 -3.59 17.10 -6.65
C VAL A 270 -3.46 17.92 -5.38
N ASN A 271 -4.22 17.57 -4.33
CA ASN A 271 -4.19 18.27 -3.05
C ASN A 271 -3.63 17.38 -1.94
N LYS A 272 -2.74 17.94 -1.13
CA LYS A 272 -2.31 17.30 0.11
C LYS A 272 -3.53 17.10 1.04
N PRO A 273 -3.68 15.93 1.68
CA PRO A 273 -4.79 15.63 2.57
C PRO A 273 -4.60 16.20 3.99
#